data_AF-A0A953YX21-F1
#
_entry.id   AF-A0A953YX21-F1
#
_cell.length_a   1.000
_cell.length_b   1.000
_cell.length_c   1.000
_cell.angle_alpha   90.00
_cell.angle_beta   90.00
_cell.angle_gamma   90.00
#
_symmetry.space_group_name_H-M   'P 1'
#
loop_
_entity.id
_entity.type
_entity.pdbx_description
1 polymer ?
#
loop_
_entity_poly.entity_id
_entity_poly.type
_entity_poly.pdbx_seq_one_letter_code
_entity_poly.pdbx_strand_id
1 'polypeptide(L)'
;MPKAITSKIVECHSPNGLTTRMERWYYESIRIALLDILPEPGVCAELFELNKRVYAALDPHTRDTIESLTWHVAWVRLDLQSEGILERDAAFVTRIK
;
A
#
# COMPACT_ATOMS: atom_id res chain seq x y z
N MET A 1 13.51 -22.35 3.77
CA MET A 1 12.48 -22.39 2.71
C MET A 1 11.24 -21.70 3.25
N PRO A 2 10.82 -20.53 2.75
CA PRO A 2 9.60 -19.92 3.24
C PRO A 2 8.40 -20.74 2.76
N LYS A 3 7.53 -21.12 3.71
CA LYS A 3 6.30 -21.86 3.50
C LYS A 3 5.41 -21.14 2.49
N ALA A 4 4.83 -21.90 1.56
CA ALA A 4 3.78 -21.45 0.66
C ALA A 4 2.73 -20.65 1.44
N ILE A 5 2.70 -19.35 1.23
CA ILE A 5 1.62 -18.48 1.69
C ILE A 5 0.42 -18.92 0.86
N THR A 6 -0.48 -19.69 1.45
CA THR A 6 -1.80 -19.96 0.86
C THR A 6 -2.37 -18.62 0.41
N SER A 7 -2.52 -18.41 -0.91
CA SER A 7 -2.94 -17.14 -1.49
C SER A 7 -4.40 -16.87 -1.11
N LYS A 8 -4.59 -16.32 0.08
CA LYS A 8 -5.87 -15.71 0.43
C LYS A 8 -5.98 -14.43 -0.37
N ILE A 9 -7.10 -14.24 -1.06
CA ILE A 9 -7.42 -12.97 -1.69
C ILE A 9 -7.91 -12.01 -0.59
N VAL A 10 -7.48 -10.74 -0.65
CA VAL A 10 -7.98 -9.63 0.17
C VAL A 10 -8.88 -8.77 -0.70
N GLU A 11 -9.99 -8.31 -0.12
CA GLU A 11 -10.81 -7.26 -0.71
C GLU A 11 -10.29 -5.91 -0.20
N CYS A 12 -9.92 -5.03 -1.13
CA CYS A 12 -9.51 -3.67 -0.82
C CYS A 12 -10.68 -2.74 -1.09
N HIS A 13 -10.95 -1.86 -0.14
CA HIS A 13 -11.99 -0.86 -0.21
C HIS A 13 -11.39 0.50 -0.53
N SER A 14 -12.21 1.40 -1.05
CA SER A 14 -11.80 2.79 -1.25
C SER A 14 -12.81 3.71 -0.59
N PRO A 15 -12.42 4.96 -0.26
CA PRO A 15 -13.31 5.87 0.46
C PRO A 15 -14.60 6.23 -0.31
N ASN A 16 -14.61 6.08 -1.64
CA ASN A 16 -15.77 6.31 -2.48
C ASN A 16 -16.60 5.03 -2.75
N GLY A 17 -16.32 3.93 -2.04
CA GLY A 17 -17.10 2.70 -2.11
C GLY A 17 -16.74 1.75 -3.26
N LEU A 18 -15.68 2.03 -4.03
CA LEU A 18 -15.16 1.06 -5.00
C LEU A 18 -14.38 -0.04 -4.28
N THR A 19 -14.46 -1.27 -4.80
CA THR A 19 -13.71 -2.41 -4.27
C THR A 19 -12.86 -3.07 -5.35
N THR A 20 -11.76 -3.70 -4.92
CA THR A 20 -10.96 -4.56 -5.77
C THR A 20 -10.45 -5.76 -4.98
N ARG A 21 -9.88 -6.75 -5.68
CA ARG A 21 -9.35 -7.97 -5.09
C ARG A 21 -7.88 -8.13 -5.46
N MET A 22 -7.03 -8.43 -4.48
CA MET A 22 -5.61 -8.72 -4.70
C MET A 22 -5.13 -9.85 -3.82
N GLU A 23 -4.03 -10.49 -4.18
CA GLU A 23 -3.45 -11.52 -3.32
C GLU A 23 -2.95 -10.90 -2.02
N ARG A 24 -3.21 -11.59 -0.89
CA ARG A 24 -2.87 -11.08 0.44
C ARG A 24 -1.40 -10.72 0.59
N TRP A 25 -0.52 -11.52 0.01
CA TRP A 25 0.91 -11.28 0.15
C TRP A 25 1.33 -9.98 -0.57
N TYR A 26 0.72 -9.64 -1.72
CA TYR A 26 0.92 -8.34 -2.36
C TYR A 26 0.42 -7.20 -1.47
N TYR A 27 -0.79 -7.35 -0.94
CA TYR A 27 -1.40 -6.37 -0.06
C TYR A 27 -0.51 -6.07 1.15
N GLU A 28 -0.11 -7.10 1.89
CA GLU A 28 0.68 -6.93 3.12
C GLU A 28 2.07 -6.35 2.82
N SER A 29 2.72 -6.77 1.75
CA SER A 29 4.06 -6.26 1.39
C SER A 29 4.02 -4.76 1.09
N ILE A 30 3.01 -4.31 0.34
CA ILE A 30 2.81 -2.89 0.02
C ILE A 30 2.35 -2.11 1.25
N ARG A 31 1.45 -2.69 2.06
CA ARG A 31 0.95 -2.07 3.29
C ARG A 31 2.09 -1.81 4.27
N ILE A 32 2.94 -2.80 4.51
CA ILE A 32 4.13 -2.68 5.36
C ILE A 32 5.05 -1.58 4.80
N ALA A 33 5.38 -1.63 3.50
CA ALA A 33 6.21 -0.60 2.88
C ALA A 33 5.64 0.81 3.03
N LEU A 34 4.32 0.99 2.82
CA LEU A 34 3.65 2.29 3.00
C LEU A 34 3.73 2.80 4.44
N LEU A 35 3.54 1.91 5.42
CA LEU A 35 3.60 2.27 6.83
C LEU A 35 5.02 2.51 7.34
N ASP A 36 6.03 1.86 6.75
CA ASP A 36 7.44 2.14 7.06
C ASP A 36 7.89 3.50 6.50
N ILE A 37 7.35 3.88 5.34
CA ILE A 37 7.58 5.18 4.69
C ILE A 37 6.91 6.32 5.46
N LEU A 38 5.79 6.02 6.13
CA LEU A 38 5.00 6.91 6.96
C LEU A 38 4.94 6.34 8.39
N PRO A 39 6.07 6.32 9.14
CA PRO A 39 6.20 5.53 10.37
C PRO A 39 5.36 6.07 11.53
N GLU A 40 5.05 7.36 11.52
CA GLU A 40 4.40 8.05 12.63
C GLU A 40 3.23 8.92 12.14
N PRO A 41 2.21 9.14 12.98
CA PRO A 41 1.17 10.11 12.68
C PRO A 41 1.75 11.50 12.37
N GLY A 42 1.20 12.17 11.37
CA GLY A 42 1.66 13.48 10.90
C GLY A 42 2.82 13.44 9.90
N VAL A 43 3.47 12.29 9.68
CA VAL A 43 4.43 12.14 8.58
C VAL A 43 3.67 12.14 7.26
N CYS A 44 4.11 12.98 6.33
CA CYS A 44 3.55 13.09 5.00
C CYS A 44 4.54 12.64 3.91
N ALA A 45 4.00 12.17 2.79
CA ALA A 45 4.75 11.93 1.57
C ALA A 45 4.01 12.54 0.39
N GLU A 46 4.75 13.13 -0.54
CA GLU A 46 4.19 13.53 -1.84
C GLU A 46 3.66 12.31 -2.57
N LEU A 47 2.43 12.42 -3.07
CA LEU A 47 1.76 11.32 -3.76
C LEU A 47 2.55 10.86 -5.00
N PHE A 48 3.21 11.79 -5.69
CA PHE A 48 4.01 11.49 -6.87
C PHE A 48 5.27 10.67 -6.52
N GLU A 49 5.88 10.94 -5.37
CA GLU A 49 7.09 10.24 -4.91
C GLU A 49 6.76 8.94 -4.16
N LEU A 50 5.50 8.74 -3.76
CA LEU A 50 5.07 7.59 -2.97
C LEU A 50 5.40 6.26 -3.67
N ASN A 51 5.12 6.13 -4.97
CA ASN A 51 5.41 4.90 -5.72
C ASN A 51 6.90 4.57 -5.75
N LYS A 52 7.75 5.59 -5.90
CA LYS A 52 9.22 5.40 -5.90
C LYS A 52 9.72 4.98 -4.53
N ARG A 53 9.22 5.61 -3.47
CA ARG A 53 9.58 5.25 -2.09
C ARG A 53 9.13 3.84 -1.75
N VAL A 54 7.90 3.46 -2.14
CA VAL A 54 7.39 2.08 -1.94
C VAL A 54 8.26 1.09 -2.72
N TYR A 55 8.54 1.35 -3.99
CA TYR A 55 9.44 0.50 -4.78
C TYR A 55 10.79 0.31 -4.09
N ALA A 56 11.38 1.38 -3.56
CA ALA A 56 12.66 1.33 -2.85
C ALA A 56 12.61 0.59 -1.50
N ALA A 57 11.44 0.51 -0.86
CA ALA A 57 11.24 -0.18 0.41
C ALA A 57 10.93 -1.68 0.26
N LEU A 58 10.35 -2.09 -0.88
CA LEU A 58 10.07 -3.51 -1.16
C LEU A 58 11.37 -4.32 -1.28
N ASP A 59 11.34 -5.60 -0.91
CA ASP A 59 12.46 -6.49 -1.20
C ASP A 59 12.58 -6.79 -2.71
N PRO A 60 13.76 -7.18 -3.21
CA PRO A 60 13.96 -7.41 -4.65
C PRO A 60 13.01 -8.46 -5.25
N HIS A 61 12.73 -9.54 -4.52
CA HIS A 61 11.85 -10.59 -5.02
C HIS A 61 10.42 -10.06 -5.22
N THR A 62 9.92 -9.26 -4.28
CA THR A 62 8.61 -8.61 -4.41
C THR A 62 8.58 -7.58 -5.55
N ARG A 63 9.66 -6.80 -5.75
CA ARG A 63 9.74 -5.83 -6.86
C ARG A 63 9.64 -6.51 -8.23
N ASP A 64 10.31 -7.64 -8.39
CA ASP A 64 10.38 -8.36 -9.67
C ASP A 64 9.11 -9.16 -9.98
N THR A 65 8.26 -9.40 -8.97
CA THR A 65 7.04 -10.20 -9.10
C THR A 65 5.79 -9.35 -9.30
N ILE A 66 5.78 -8.08 -8.86
CA ILE A 66 4.60 -7.22 -8.97
C ILE A 66 4.46 -6.67 -10.40
N GLU A 67 3.42 -7.12 -11.12
CA GLU A 67 3.15 -6.71 -12.51
C GLU A 67 2.75 -5.23 -12.66
N SER A 68 2.13 -4.62 -11.64
CA SER A 68 1.72 -3.20 -11.68
C SER A 68 1.77 -2.54 -10.31
N LEU A 69 2.96 -2.15 -9.87
CA LEU A 69 3.17 -1.58 -8.53
C LEU A 69 2.31 -0.34 -8.32
N THR A 70 2.28 0.58 -9.28
CA THR A 70 1.50 1.82 -9.20
C THR A 70 0.02 1.56 -8.90
N TRP A 71 -0.59 0.57 -9.57
CA TRP A 71 -2.00 0.25 -9.36
C TRP A 71 -2.24 -0.38 -7.99
N HIS A 72 -1.39 -1.32 -7.57
CA HIS A 72 -1.52 -1.96 -6.27
C HIS A 72 -1.27 -0.98 -5.11
N VAL A 73 -0.26 -0.10 -5.22
CA VAL A 73 -0.01 0.98 -4.26
C VAL A 73 -1.20 1.91 -4.15
N ALA A 74 -1.83 2.26 -5.27
CA ALA A 74 -3.03 3.09 -5.25
C ALA A 74 -4.17 2.44 -4.46
N TRP A 75 -4.42 1.15 -4.66
CA TRP A 75 -5.49 0.43 -3.97
C TRP A 75 -5.21 0.20 -2.48
N VAL A 76 -3.99 -0.22 -2.13
CA VAL A 76 -3.63 -0.39 -0.71
C VAL A 76 -3.69 0.95 0.02
N ARG A 77 -3.23 2.05 -0.61
CA ARG A 77 -3.38 3.38 -0.03
C ARG A 77 -4.85 3.76 0.18
N LEU A 78 -5.72 3.52 -0.80
CA LEU A 78 -7.15 3.82 -0.69
C LEU A 78 -7.82 3.00 0.41
N ASP A 79 -7.42 1.74 0.55
CA ASP A 79 -7.91 0.85 1.61
C ASP A 79 -7.52 1.36 2.99
N LEU A 80 -6.24 1.71 3.18
CA LEU A 80 -5.77 2.34 4.42
C LEU A 80 -6.45 3.70 4.69
N GLN A 81 -6.91 4.42 3.66
CA GLN A 81 -7.72 5.62 3.83
C GLN A 81 -9.15 5.29 4.28
N SER A 82 -9.73 4.23 3.72
CA SER A 82 -11.05 3.73 4.13
C SER A 82 -11.04 3.22 5.58
N GLU A 83 -9.93 2.63 6.05
CA GLU A 83 -9.71 2.24 7.44
C GLU A 83 -9.40 3.43 8.38
N GLY A 84 -9.18 4.61 7.80
CA GLY A 84 -8.78 5.82 8.51
C GLY A 84 -7.40 5.69 9.16
N ILE A 85 -6.48 4.95 8.54
CA ILE A 85 -5.05 4.87 8.91
C ILE A 85 -4.27 5.97 8.19
N LEU A 86 -4.61 6.22 6.92
CA LEU A 86 -4.05 7.29 6.11
C LEU A 86 -5.12 8.34 5.79
N GLU A 87 -4.68 9.55 5.49
CA GLU A 87 -5.48 10.62 4.92
C GLU A 87 -4.82 11.12 3.63
N ARG A 88 -5.61 11.64 2.69
CA ARG A 88 -5.11 12.32 1.50
C ARG A 88 -5.46 13.80 1.57
N ASP A 89 -4.45 14.63 1.44
CA ASP A 89 -4.58 16.02 1.04
C ASP A 89 -4.09 16.18 -0.41
N ALA A 90 -4.54 17.21 -1.14
CA ALA A 90 -4.37 17.44 -2.58
C ALA A 90 -3.14 16.75 -3.22
N ALA A 91 -1.95 16.99 -2.69
CA ALA A 91 -0.68 16.44 -3.15
C ALA A 91 -0.01 15.42 -2.19
N PHE A 92 -0.53 15.22 -0.98
CA PHE A 92 0.13 14.50 0.10
C PHE A 92 -0.70 13.33 0.63
N VAL A 93 0.01 12.34 1.16
CA VAL A 93 -0.56 11.25 1.95
C VAL A 93 0.05 11.32 3.33
N THR A 94 -0.80 11.33 4.36
CA THR A 94 -0.39 11.50 5.76
C THR A 94 -0.91 10.34 6.59
N ARG A 95 -0.09 9.83 7.51
CA ARG A 95 -0.56 8.87 8.51
C ARG A 95 -1.29 9.59 9.63
N ILE A 96 -2.45 9.07 10.03
CA ILE A 96 -3.31 9.69 11.05
C ILE A 96 -3.54 8.80 12.28
N LYS A 97 -3.15 7.51 12.23
CA LYS A 97 -3.23 6.55 13.35
C LYS A 97 -1.99 5.67 13.44
#